data_AF-A0A0P6WC36-F1
#
_entry.id   AF-A0A0P6WC36-F1
#
_cell.length_a   1.000
_cell.length_b   1.000
_cell.length_c   1.000
_cell.angle_alpha   90.00
_cell.angle_beta   90.00
_cell.angle_gamma   90.00
#
_symmetry.space_group_name_H-M   'P 1'
#
loop_
_entity.id
_entity.type
_entity.pdbx_description
1 polymer ?
#
loop_
_entity_poly.entity_id
_entity_poly.type
_entity_poly.pdbx_seq_one_letter_code
_entity_poly.pdbx_strand_id
1 'polypeptide(L)' 'MVKRFVERLIYLVFTLFIFIVLWKVTALLWDAFVPWNYKTDLVGLLIVTPILIALSFILSSLAFQYTKDS' A
#
# COMPACT_ATOMS: atom_id res chain seq x y z
N MET A 1 -7.56 16.36 -21.70
CA MET A 1 -6.47 15.38 -21.52
C MET A 1 -5.74 15.60 -20.19
N VAL A 2 -5.23 16.81 -19.93
CA VAL A 2 -4.51 17.17 -18.69
C VAL A 2 -5.28 16.86 -17.40
N LYS A 3 -6.58 17.19 -17.32
CA LYS A 3 -7.40 16.92 -16.12
C LYS A 3 -7.43 15.43 -15.72
N ARG A 4 -7.61 14.53 -16.69
CA ARG A 4 -7.60 13.07 -16.44
C ARG A 4 -6.21 12.55 -16.04
N PHE A 5 -5.15 13.20 -16.54
CA PHE A 5 -3.78 12.86 -16.16
C PHE A 5 -3.50 13.28 -14.71
N VAL A 6 -3.92 14.48 -14.32
CA VAL A 6 -3.80 14.99 -12.94
C VAL A 6 -4.56 14.11 -11.95
N GLU A 7 -5.79 13.71 -12.28
CA GLU A 7 -6.58 12.80 -11.44
C GLU A 7 -5.89 11.45 -11.21
N ARG A 8 -5.33 10.85 -12.27
CA ARG A 8 -4.54 9.61 -12.15
C ARG A 8 -3.25 9.80 -11.34
N LEU A 9 -2.61 10.95 -11.47
CA LEU A 9 -1.41 11.27 -10.70
C LEU A 9 -1.74 11.39 -9.21
N ILE A 10 -2.82 12.11 -8.86
CA ILE A 10 -3.28 12.25 -7.47
C ILE A 10 -3.64 10.86 -6.91
N TYR A 11 -4.35 10.03 -7.68
CA TYR A 11 -4.66 8.65 -7.30
C TYR A 11 -3.40 7.84 -7.00
N LEU A 12 -2.37 7.91 -7.86
CA LEU A 12 -1.10 7.20 -7.65
C LEU A 12 -0.36 7.71 -6.41
N VAL A 13 -0.27 9.02 -6.22
CA VAL A 13 0.39 9.63 -5.05
C VAL A 13 -0.31 9.20 -3.76
N PHE A 14 -1.64 9.21 -3.74
CA PHE A 14 -2.42 8.76 -2.60
C PHE A 14 -2.27 7.25 -2.32
N THR A 15 -2.25 6.44 -3.38
CA THR A 15 -1.99 4.99 -3.27
C THR A 15 -0.61 4.72 -2.68
N LEU A 16 0.43 5.43 -3.14
CA LEU A 16 1.78 5.34 -2.59
C LEU A 16 1.83 5.77 -1.13
N PHE A 17 1.12 6.82 -0.75
CA PHE A 17 0.99 7.22 0.65
C PHE A 17 0.41 6.10 1.52
N ILE A 18 -0.69 5.47 1.09
CA ILE A 18 -1.28 4.32 1.79
C ILE A 18 -0.28 3.17 1.89
N PHE A 19 0.41 2.84 0.79
CA PHE A 19 1.42 1.79 0.80
C PHE A 19 2.52 2.05 1.82
N ILE A 20 3.06 3.27 1.90
CA ILE A 20 4.09 3.65 2.88
C ILE A 20 3.60 3.46 4.31
N VAL A 21 2.36 3.87 4.60
CA VAL A 21 1.75 3.69 5.93
C VAL A 21 1.62 2.22 6.27
N LEU A 22 1.04 1.42 5.37
CA LEU A 22 0.89 -0.02 5.53
C LEU A 22 2.24 -0.72 5.73
N TRP A 23 3.24 -0.34 4.93
CA TRP A 23 4.60 -0.87 5.03
C TRP A 23 5.22 -0.59 6.39
N LYS A 24 5.12 0.65 6.90
CA LYS A 24 5.65 1.01 8.23
C LYS A 24 4.98 0.23 9.35
N VAL A 25 3.65 0.12 9.33
CA VAL A 25 2.91 -0.67 10.32
C VAL A 25 3.34 -2.13 10.26
N THR A 26 3.47 -2.67 9.06
CA THR A 26 3.88 -4.06 8.86
C THR A 26 5.31 -4.29 9.33
N ALA A 27 6.24 -3.37 9.06
CA ALA A 27 7.62 -3.44 9.54
C ALA A 27 7.70 -3.44 11.07
N LEU A 28 6.92 -2.58 11.74
CA LEU A 28 6.83 -2.57 13.20
C LEU A 28 6.31 -3.89 13.78
N LEU A 29 5.29 -4.47 13.16
CA LEU A 29 4.77 -5.79 13.54
C LEU A 29 5.76 -6.91 13.22
N TRP A 30 6.45 -6.81 12.09
CA TRP A 30 7.43 -7.78 11.65
C TRP A 30 8.60 -7.87 12.63
N ASP A 31 9.15 -6.72 13.03
CA ASP A 31 10.24 -6.66 14.02
C ASP A 31 9.81 -7.16 15.40
N ALA A 32 8.53 -7.02 15.76
CA ALA A 32 8.00 -7.48 17.05
C ALA A 32 7.70 -8.98 17.08
N PHE A 33 7.29 -9.59 15.96
CA PHE A 33 6.73 -10.95 15.94
C PHE A 33 7.49 -11.95 15.06
N VAL A 34 8.31 -11.49 14.12
CA VAL A 34 8.96 -12.35 13.13
C VAL A 34 10.47 -12.40 13.38
N PRO A 35 11.04 -13.59 13.58
CA PRO A 35 12.48 -13.74 13.72
C PRO A 35 13.23 -13.30 12.45
N TRP A 36 14.31 -12.55 12.63
CA TRP A 36 15.20 -12.14 11.55
C TRP A 36 15.97 -13.35 11.00
N ASN A 37 15.52 -13.87 9.86
CA ASN A 37 16.21 -14.92 9.11
C ASN A 37 15.85 -14.85 7.62
N TYR A 38 16.72 -15.40 6.78
CA TYR A 38 16.56 -15.29 5.33
C TYR A 38 15.23 -15.86 4.79
N LYS A 39 14.62 -16.86 5.45
CA LYS A 39 13.36 -17.45 4.97
C LYS A 39 12.20 -16.50 5.22
N THR A 40 12.13 -15.91 6.41
CA THR A 40 11.10 -14.93 6.76
C THR A 40 11.29 -13.68 5.91
N ASP A 41 12.51 -13.19 5.74
CA ASP A 41 12.78 -12.01 4.92
C ASP A 41 12.33 -12.18 3.46
N LEU A 42 12.54 -13.38 2.89
CA LEU A 42 12.03 -13.72 1.55
C LEU A 42 10.49 -13.75 1.51
N VAL A 43 9.83 -14.18 2.58
CA VAL A 43 8.36 -14.11 2.70
C VAL A 43 7.89 -12.66 2.77
N GLY A 44 8.56 -11.82 3.56
CA GLY A 44 8.28 -10.38 3.64
C GLY A 44 8.40 -9.72 2.26
N LEU A 45 9.45 -10.03 1.52
CA LEU A 45 9.68 -9.45 0.21
C LEU A 45 8.71 -9.99 -0.85
N LEU A 46 8.55 -11.31 -0.96
CA LEU A 46 7.86 -11.94 -2.08
C LEU A 46 6.36 -12.14 -1.88
N ILE A 47 5.89 -12.18 -0.63
CA ILE A 47 4.48 -12.44 -0.32
C ILE A 47 3.85 -11.20 0.30
N VAL A 48 4.45 -10.65 1.35
CA VAL A 48 3.87 -9.51 2.07
C VAL A 48 3.87 -8.27 1.20
N THR A 49 4.96 -7.97 0.49
CA THR A 49 5.04 -6.78 -0.36
C THR A 49 3.94 -6.75 -1.45
N PRO A 50 3.72 -7.81 -2.27
CA PRO A 50 2.60 -7.83 -3.22
C PRO A 50 1.22 -7.66 -2.57
N ILE A 51 1.00 -8.25 -1.38
CA ILE A 51 -0.25 -8.10 -0.63
C ILE A 51 -0.48 -6.64 -0.23
N LEU A 52 0.55 -5.97 0.31
CA LEU A 52 0.46 -4.57 0.70
C LEU A 52 0.24 -3.65 -0.51
N ILE A 53 0.85 -3.96 -1.65
CA ILE A 53 0.58 -3.26 -2.91
C ILE A 53 -0.89 -3.41 -3.28
N ALA A 54 -1.42 -4.64 -3.35
CA ALA A 54 -2.83 -4.86 -3.68
C ALA A 54 -3.78 -4.15 -2.72
N LEU A 55 -3.52 -4.24 -1.41
CA LEU A 55 -4.30 -3.54 -0.38
C LEU A 55 -4.26 -2.03 -0.54
N SER A 56 -3.10 -1.45 -0.88
CA SER A 56 -2.99 0.00 -1.10
C SER A 56 -3.87 0.48 -2.25
N PHE A 57 -3.94 -0.28 -3.36
CA PHE A 57 -4.82 0.04 -4.48
C PHE A 57 -6.31 -0.12 -4.12
N ILE A 58 -6.66 -1.17 -3.38
CA ILE A 58 -8.05 -1.39 -2.95
C ILE A 58 -8.50 -0.25 -2.03
N LEU A 59 -7.71 0.09 -1.01
CA LEU A 59 -8.03 1.17 -0.07
C LEU A 59 -8.08 2.53 -0.74
N SER A 60 -7.15 2.82 -1.65
CA SER A 60 -7.17 4.03 -2.45
C SER A 60 -8.45 4.11 -3.27
N SER A 61 -8.80 3.05 -4.00
CA SER A 61 -10.02 2.97 -4.79
C SER A 61 -11.28 3.22 -3.94
N LEU A 62 -11.37 2.59 -2.77
CA LEU A 62 -12.48 2.78 -1.83
C LEU A 62 -12.57 4.23 -1.32
N ALA A 63 -11.44 4.84 -0.97
CA ALA A 63 -11.41 6.23 -0.49
C ALA A 63 -11.88 7.21 -1.57
N PHE A 64 -11.44 7.03 -2.82
CA PHE A 64 -11.87 7.86 -3.94
C PHE A 64 -13.33 7.62 -4.33
N GLN A 65 -13.83 6.38 -4.27
CA GLN A 65 -15.25 6.07 -4.48
C GLN A 65 -16.11 6.79 -3.45
N TYR A 66 -15.77 6.67 -2.16
CA TYR A 66 -16.51 7.31 -1.08
C TYR A 66 -16.51 8.85 -1.19
N THR A 67 -15.39 9.43 -1.60
CA THR A 67 -15.27 10.89 -1.81
C THR A 67 -16.07 11.38 -3.02
N LYS A 68 -16.30 10.53 -4.02
CA LYS A 68 -17.06 10.88 -5.22
C LYS A 68 -18.57 10.74 -5.03
N ASP A 69 -19.00 9.86 -4.14
CA ASP A 69 -20.41 9.66 -3.79
C ASP A 69 -20.92 10.66 -2.72
N SER A 70 -20.02 11.42 -2.08
CA SER A 70 -20.34 12.53 -1.15
C SER A 70 -20.35 13.88 -1.87
#